data_AF-A0A256SJ88-F1
#
_entry.id   AF-A0A256SJ88-F1
#
_cell.length_a   1.000
_cell.length_b   1.000
_cell.length_c   1.000
_cell.angle_alpha   90.00
_cell.angle_beta   90.00
_cell.angle_gamma   90.00
#
_symmetry.space_group_name_H-M   'P 1'
#
loop_
_entity.id
_entity.type
_entity.pdbx_description
1 polymer ?
#
loop_
_entity_poly.entity_id
_entity_poly.type
_entity_poly.pdbx_seq_one_letter_code
_entity_poly.pdbx_strand_id
1 'polypeptide(L)'
;MGLREYHLRWEAYQLQQAQKQNDMATQAWLNQQVQATTGGKHPKPKFKRFEQFFDHNAVVDSIRKQYEPTYQATSKRSQKRQAYELFNKRIAEYQQLKKSGKLDELRKRGGRKNG
;
A
#
# COMPACT_ATOMS: atom_id res chain seq x y z
N MET A 1 -18.11 24.66 13.44
CA MET A 1 -17.42 23.51 12.82
C MET A 1 -16.52 22.86 13.87
N GLY A 2 -16.75 21.60 14.21
CA GLY A 2 -15.89 20.86 15.16
C GLY A 2 -14.70 20.18 14.45
N LEU A 3 -13.69 19.74 15.22
CA LEU A 3 -12.53 19.01 14.69
C LEU A 3 -12.93 17.79 13.86
N ARG A 4 -13.97 17.07 14.26
CA ARG A 4 -14.49 15.90 13.52
C ARG A 4 -15.00 16.28 12.13
N GLU A 5 -15.77 17.36 12.03
CA GLU A 5 -16.32 17.82 10.75
C GLU A 5 -15.22 18.33 9.82
N TYR A 6 -14.20 18.99 10.38
CA TYR A 6 -13.01 19.38 9.63
C TYR A 6 -12.29 18.17 9.01
N HIS A 7 -12.05 17.11 9.80
CA HIS A 7 -11.40 15.90 9.32
C HIS A 7 -12.20 15.22 8.21
N LEU A 8 -13.53 15.14 8.35
CA LEU A 8 -14.41 14.58 7.31
C LEU A 8 -14.35 15.39 6.00
N ARG A 9 -14.42 16.72 6.08
CA ARG A 9 -14.33 17.59 4.89
C ARG A 9 -12.96 17.48 4.23
N TRP A 10 -11.92 17.37 5.03
CA TRP A 10 -10.55 17.24 4.54
C TRP A 10 -10.29 15.88 3.89
N GLU A 11 -10.79 14.79 4.48
CA GLU A 11 -10.79 13.46 3.85
C GLU A 11 -11.52 13.49 2.50
N ALA A 12 -12.74 14.04 2.46
CA ALA A 12 -13.52 14.15 1.23
C ALA A 12 -12.78 14.95 0.15
N TYR A 13 -12.13 16.05 0.54
CA TYR A 13 -11.29 16.85 -0.36
C TYR A 13 -10.12 16.03 -0.91
N GLN A 14 -9.41 15.28 -0.07
CA GLN A 14 -8.31 14.42 -0.53
C GLN A 14 -8.79 13.32 -1.48
N LEU A 15 -9.95 12.71 -1.22
CA LEU A 15 -10.56 11.73 -2.12
C LEU A 15 -10.91 12.37 -3.48
N GLN A 16 -11.47 13.57 -3.48
CA GLN A 16 -11.74 14.32 -4.71
C GLN A 16 -10.44 14.62 -5.48
N GLN A 17 -9.35 14.96 -4.80
CA GLN A 17 -8.06 15.16 -5.44
C GLN A 17 -7.48 13.85 -6.01
N ALA A 18 -7.65 12.73 -5.33
CA ALA A 18 -7.26 11.41 -5.85
C ALA A 18 -8.03 11.05 -7.12
N GLN A 19 -9.31 11.43 -7.23
CA GLN A 19 -10.08 11.26 -8.46
C GLN A 19 -9.53 12.12 -9.60
N LYS A 20 -9.23 13.40 -9.36
CA LYS A 20 -8.63 14.26 -10.39
C LYS A 20 -7.28 13.72 -10.87
N GLN A 21 -6.47 13.18 -9.97
CA GLN A 21 -5.22 12.52 -10.33
C GLN A 21 -5.45 11.29 -11.21
N ASN A 22 -6.49 10.49 -10.92
CA ASN A 22 -6.88 9.36 -11.75
C ASN A 22 -7.27 9.81 -13.16
N ASP A 23 -8.04 10.89 -13.29
CA ASP A 23 -8.47 11.42 -14.58
C ASP A 23 -7.26 11.94 -15.39
N MET A 24 -6.36 12.69 -14.75
CA MET A 24 -5.10 13.15 -15.38
C MET A 24 -4.20 11.98 -15.79
N ALA A 25 -4.07 10.97 -14.93
CA ALA A 25 -3.33 9.76 -15.25
C ALA A 25 -3.96 9.02 -16.43
N THR A 26 -5.28 8.93 -16.50
CA THR A 26 -6.01 8.31 -17.62
C THR A 26 -5.71 9.05 -18.92
N GLN A 27 -5.76 10.38 -18.93
CA GLN A 27 -5.40 11.18 -20.10
C GLN A 27 -3.95 10.94 -20.54
N ALA A 28 -3.00 10.98 -19.59
CA ALA A 28 -1.60 10.72 -19.87
C ALA A 28 -1.36 9.31 -20.44
N TRP A 29 -2.06 8.31 -19.90
CA TRP A 29 -2.01 6.93 -20.37
C TRP A 29 -2.50 6.80 -21.82
N LEU A 30 -3.63 7.42 -22.15
CA LEU A 30 -4.17 7.39 -23.51
C LEU A 30 -3.24 8.10 -24.49
N ASN A 31 -2.68 9.25 -24.11
CA ASN A 31 -1.69 9.96 -24.93
C ASN A 31 -0.43 9.12 -25.18
N GLN A 32 0.07 8.44 -24.15
CA GLN A 32 1.20 7.52 -24.27
C GLN A 32 0.87 6.37 -25.24
N GLN A 33 -0.32 5.78 -25.15
CA GLN A 33 -0.75 4.69 -26.01
C GLN A 33 -0.87 5.11 -27.47
N VAL A 34 -1.37 6.33 -27.74
CA VAL A 34 -1.40 6.90 -29.10
C VAL A 34 0.03 7.06 -29.65
N GLN A 35 0.96 7.62 -28.88
CA GLN A 35 2.35 7.81 -29.32
C GLN A 35 3.14 6.50 -29.47
N ALA A 36 2.82 5.47 -28.68
CA ALA A 36 3.45 4.16 -28.76
C ALA A 36 3.15 3.41 -30.08
N THR A 37 2.12 3.83 -30.83
CA THR A 37 1.79 3.26 -32.14
C THR A 37 2.63 3.83 -33.29
N THR A 38 3.36 4.93 -33.06
CA THR A 38 4.20 5.59 -34.05
C THR A 38 5.68 5.42 -33.71
N GLY A 39 6.28 4.26 -33.99
CA GLY A 39 7.74 4.13 -33.91
C GLY A 39 8.30 2.72 -33.72
N GLY A 40 8.91 2.17 -34.78
CA GLY A 40 9.80 1.01 -34.73
C GLY A 40 9.12 -0.35 -34.90
N LYS A 41 9.92 -1.37 -35.27
CA LYS A 41 9.40 -2.68 -35.72
C LYS A 41 8.54 -3.38 -34.64
N HIS A 42 8.82 -3.19 -33.34
CA HIS A 42 8.00 -3.73 -32.20
C HIS A 42 8.24 -2.99 -30.85
N PRO A 43 7.74 -1.76 -30.64
CA PRO A 43 7.88 -1.07 -29.35
C PRO A 43 7.11 -1.81 -28.24
N LYS A 44 7.78 -2.10 -27.11
CA LYS A 44 7.16 -2.72 -25.92
C LYS A 44 6.85 -1.65 -24.87
N PRO A 45 5.60 -1.50 -24.42
CA PRO A 45 5.26 -0.50 -23.41
C PRO A 45 5.81 -0.89 -22.03
N LYS A 46 6.36 0.09 -21.29
CA LYS A 46 6.92 -0.10 -19.94
C LYS A 46 5.88 -0.63 -18.95
N PHE A 47 4.67 -0.11 -19.03
CA PHE A 47 3.52 -0.59 -18.28
C PHE A 47 2.60 -1.33 -19.25
N LYS A 48 2.09 -2.48 -18.84
CA LYS A 48 1.16 -3.28 -19.66
C LYS A 48 -0.30 -2.97 -19.35
N ARG A 49 -0.54 -2.40 -18.17
CA ARG A 49 -1.88 -2.06 -17.66
C ARG A 49 -1.84 -0.72 -16.96
N PHE A 50 -2.98 -0.04 -16.95
CA PHE A 50 -3.12 1.27 -16.34
C PHE A 50 -2.78 1.26 -14.84
N GLU A 51 -3.17 0.22 -14.10
CA GLU A 51 -2.93 0.14 -12.65
C GLU A 51 -1.44 0.02 -12.29
N GLN A 52 -0.59 -0.37 -13.26
CA GLN A 52 0.86 -0.35 -13.10
C GLN A 52 1.43 1.06 -13.24
N PHE A 53 0.78 1.91 -14.05
CA PHE A 53 1.10 3.32 -14.23
C PHE A 53 0.55 4.16 -13.07
N PHE A 54 -0.73 4.01 -12.74
CA PHE A 54 -1.40 4.71 -11.64
C PHE A 54 -2.42 3.79 -10.93
N ASP A 55 -2.19 3.53 -9.65
CA ASP A 55 -3.07 2.68 -8.82
C ASP A 55 -3.95 3.57 -7.94
N HIS A 56 -5.10 3.99 -8.47
CA HIS A 56 -6.04 4.85 -7.76
C HIS A 56 -6.52 4.23 -6.44
N ASN A 57 -6.78 2.92 -6.42
CA ASN A 57 -7.24 2.24 -5.22
C ASN A 57 -6.17 2.26 -4.12
N ALA A 58 -4.89 2.15 -4.46
CA ALA A 58 -3.82 2.29 -3.49
C ALA A 58 -3.74 3.71 -2.90
N VAL A 59 -4.04 4.75 -3.68
CA VAL A 59 -4.10 6.13 -3.19
C VAL A 59 -5.30 6.31 -2.24
N VAL A 60 -6.48 5.83 -2.64
CA VAL A 60 -7.68 5.86 -1.79
C VAL A 60 -7.46 5.08 -0.48
N ASP A 61 -6.87 3.88 -0.56
CA ASP A 61 -6.56 3.07 0.62
C ASP A 61 -5.64 3.83 1.59
N SER A 62 -4.69 4.61 1.07
CA SER A 62 -3.76 5.41 1.88
C SER A 62 -4.43 6.59 2.58
N ILE A 63 -5.37 7.26 1.89
CA ILE A 63 -6.17 8.36 2.45
C ILE A 63 -7.06 7.81 3.55
N ARG A 64 -7.87 6.78 3.26
CA ARG A 64 -8.79 6.21 4.25
C ARG A 64 -8.08 5.67 5.48
N LYS A 65 -6.93 5.01 5.32
CA LYS A 65 -6.10 4.54 6.46
C LYS A 65 -5.68 5.68 7.41
N GLN A 66 -5.55 6.91 6.92
CA GLN A 66 -5.17 8.06 7.75
C GLN A 66 -6.32 8.59 8.62
N TYR A 67 -7.56 8.52 8.13
CA TYR A 67 -8.74 9.08 8.83
C TYR A 67 -9.60 8.01 9.52
N GLU A 68 -9.57 6.78 9.02
CA GLU A 68 -10.36 5.64 9.48
C GLU A 68 -9.44 4.55 10.08
N PRO A 69 -9.27 4.49 11.41
CA PRO A 69 -8.35 3.53 12.06
C PRO A 69 -8.69 2.06 11.82
N THR A 70 -9.96 1.75 11.57
CA THR A 70 -10.47 0.39 11.32
C THR A 70 -10.49 0.02 9.83
N TYR A 71 -9.98 0.89 8.95
CA TYR A 71 -10.03 0.66 7.51
C TYR A 71 -9.16 -0.53 7.07
N GLN A 72 -9.75 -1.40 6.26
CA GLN A 72 -9.08 -2.53 5.64
C GLN A 72 -8.85 -2.23 4.16
N ALA A 73 -7.59 -2.32 3.73
CA ALA A 73 -7.23 -2.01 2.35
C ALA A 73 -7.88 -3.00 1.37
N THR A 74 -8.40 -2.45 0.28
CA THR A 74 -9.11 -3.22 -0.74
C THR A 74 -8.25 -3.49 -1.96
N SER A 75 -7.25 -2.66 -2.25
CA SER A 75 -6.36 -2.88 -3.39
C SER A 75 -5.39 -4.03 -3.13
N LYS A 76 -5.18 -4.87 -4.15
CA LYS A 76 -4.21 -5.98 -4.10
C LYS A 76 -2.79 -5.48 -3.78
N ARG A 77 -2.42 -4.30 -4.29
CA ARG A 77 -1.11 -3.68 -4.07
C ARG A 77 -0.95 -3.24 -2.61
N SER A 78 -1.95 -2.60 -2.03
CA SER A 78 -1.93 -2.19 -0.63
C SER A 78 -1.92 -3.40 0.31
N GLN A 79 -2.74 -4.42 0.05
CA GLN A 79 -2.73 -5.67 0.81
C GLN A 79 -1.36 -6.35 0.79
N LYS A 80 -0.74 -6.46 -0.39
CA LYS A 80 0.61 -7.02 -0.54
C LYS A 80 1.64 -6.20 0.25
N ARG A 81 1.55 -4.88 0.21
CA ARG A 81 2.42 -3.98 0.97
C ARG A 81 2.28 -4.21 2.48
N GLN A 82 1.05 -4.27 2.99
CA GLN A 82 0.80 -4.55 4.41
C GLN A 82 1.38 -5.89 4.86
N ALA A 83 1.25 -6.93 4.03
CA ALA A 83 1.84 -8.24 4.31
C ALA A 83 3.38 -8.16 4.40
N TYR A 84 4.04 -7.43 3.50
CA TYR A 84 5.49 -7.22 3.57
C TYR A 84 5.91 -6.40 4.79
N GLU A 85 5.19 -5.33 5.13
CA GLU A 85 5.48 -4.52 6.32
C GLU A 85 5.39 -5.37 7.60
N LEU A 86 4.35 -6.19 7.73
CA LEU A 86 4.19 -7.12 8.84
C LEU A 86 5.33 -8.15 8.89
N PHE A 87 5.70 -8.72 7.74
CA PHE A 87 6.79 -9.68 7.64
C PHE A 87 8.13 -9.06 8.07
N ASN A 88 8.45 -7.87 7.57
CA ASN A 88 9.68 -7.16 7.93
C ASN A 88 9.72 -6.83 9.44
N LYS A 89 8.59 -6.43 10.02
CA LYS A 89 8.47 -6.22 11.47
C LYS A 89 8.77 -7.50 12.25
N ARG A 90 8.18 -8.62 11.84
CA ARG A 90 8.43 -9.94 12.46
C ARG A 90 9.89 -10.37 12.36
N ILE A 91 10.53 -10.13 11.22
CA ILE A 91 11.97 -10.39 11.07
C ILE A 91 12.79 -9.54 12.04
N ALA A 92 12.48 -8.24 12.14
CA ALA A 92 13.19 -7.35 13.05
C ALA A 92 13.01 -7.80 14.51
N GLU A 93 11.79 -8.14 14.92
CA GLU A 93 11.49 -8.70 16.25
C GLU A 93 12.27 -9.99 16.52
N TYR A 94 12.28 -10.92 15.56
CA TYR A 94 13.05 -12.15 15.65
C TYR A 94 14.56 -11.87 15.84
N GLN A 95 15.11 -10.94 15.06
CA GLN A 95 16.53 -10.56 15.18
C GLN A 95 16.84 -9.96 16.55
N GLN A 96 15.95 -9.14 17.12
CA GLN A 96 16.11 -8.58 18.47
C GLN A 96 16.02 -9.67 19.55
N LEU A 97 15.09 -10.62 19.43
CA LEU A 97 14.97 -11.75 20.35
C LEU A 97 16.18 -12.68 20.29
N LYS A 98 16.74 -12.89 19.09
CA LYS A 98 17.97 -13.65 18.90
C LYS A 98 19.18 -12.95 19.54
N LYS A 99 19.33 -11.64 19.35
CA LYS A 99 20.43 -10.85 19.94
C LYS A 99 20.37 -10.79 21.46
N SER A 100 19.17 -10.69 22.03
CA SER A 100 18.97 -10.55 23.48
C SER A 100 19.03 -11.87 24.26
N GLY A 101 19.26 -13.01 23.61
CA GLY A 101 19.27 -14.34 24.27
C GLY A 101 17.90 -14.82 24.76
N LYS A 102 16.86 -13.97 24.72
CA LYS A 102 15.48 -14.29 25.13
C LYS A 102 14.85 -15.43 24.34
N LEU A 103 15.35 -15.71 23.13
CA LEU A 103 14.89 -16.84 22.32
C LEU A 103 15.13 -18.19 23.03
N ASP A 104 16.29 -18.36 23.68
CA ASP A 104 16.63 -19.57 24.43
C ASP A 104 15.86 -19.66 25.75
N GLU A 105 15.59 -18.54 26.40
CA GLU A 105 14.75 -18.47 27.61
C GLU A 105 13.28 -18.86 27.30
N LEU A 106 12.73 -18.37 26.20
CA LEU A 106 11.39 -18.73 25.71
C LEU A 106 11.32 -20.22 25.36
N ARG A 107 12.34 -20.77 24.71
CA ARG A 107 12.44 -22.21 24.41
C ARG A 107 12.45 -23.05 25.69
N LYS A 108 13.22 -22.66 26.70
CA LYS A 108 13.29 -23.34 28.01
C LYS A 108 11.97 -23.25 28.78
N ARG A 109 11.25 -22.11 28.72
CA ARG A 109 9.93 -21.93 29.35
C ARG A 109 8.83 -22.74 28.64
N GLY A 110 8.87 -22.83 27.31
CA GLY A 110 7.91 -23.63 26.53
C GLY A 110 8.07 -25.14 26.75
N GLY A 111 9.30 -25.62 26.92
CA GLY A 111 9.59 -27.04 27.20
C GLY A 111 9.21 -27.52 28.61
N ARG A 112 8.94 -26.61 29.57
CA ARG A 112 8.62 -26.95 30.97
C ARG A 112 7.11 -27.10 31.25
N LYS A 113 6.25 -26.90 30.25
CA LYS A 113 4.77 -27.04 30.40
C LYS A 113 4.22 -28.43 30.04
N ASN A 114 5.08 -29.38 29.66
CA ASN A 114 4.70 -30.77 29.36
C ASN A 114 5.44 -31.75 30.28
N GLY A 115 5.29 -31.58 31.60
CA GLY A 115 5.83 -32.48 32.62
C GLY A 115 4.93 -32.47 33.84
#